data_AF-A0A6G3RW41-F1
#
_entry.id   AF-A0A6G3RW41-F1
#
_cell.length_a   1.000
_cell.length_b   1.000
_cell.length_c   1.000
_cell.angle_alpha   90.00
_cell.angle_beta   90.00
_cell.angle_gamma   90.00
#
_symmetry.space_group_name_H-M   'P 1'
#
loop_
_entity.id
_entity.type
_entity.pdbx_description
1 polymer ?
#
loop_
_entity_poly.entity_id
_entity_poly.type
_entity_poly.pdbx_seq_one_letter_code
_entity_poly.pdbx_strand_id
1 'polypeptide(L)'
;MVAVATTADDLARRLAPYDGRLETAALNGPRSVVAAGPDDDLDHLVAALTADGVRARRLPVDYASHTARMDDARAALHEELGRIEPLPGAVPFFSTVTGDWAQPGTLDTAYWFRNLRQTVRFEPAVRALTEQGHRTFVELSAHPVLTTAVEDTGHEAGARLAAVGSVRRGHGGPDDFARALGTAWTAGVPVRWDAVYLGVRAHPVPLPTSSFQRERFWWEPAPDAVDAGGHDAADALRYRIDWQRVPTPASSSAGPRTWLVVRYDGAAEAVAEAARGALEAAGATVTGLVLDAAPTR
;
A
#
# COMPACT_ATOMS: atom_id res chain seq x y z
N MET A 1 12.76 22.35 -26.48
CA MET A 1 11.86 21.24 -26.07
C MET A 1 10.42 21.73 -25.90
N VAL A 2 9.41 20.86 -26.01
CA VAL A 2 7.97 21.19 -25.92
C VAL A 2 7.24 20.18 -25.04
N ALA A 3 6.49 20.66 -24.05
CA ALA A 3 5.51 19.86 -23.30
C ALA A 3 4.18 19.78 -24.06
N VAL A 4 3.61 18.58 -24.19
CA VAL A 4 2.41 18.29 -24.97
C VAL A 4 1.40 17.56 -24.09
N ALA A 5 0.15 18.04 -24.10
CA ALA A 5 -0.95 17.47 -23.34
C ALA A 5 -1.63 16.29 -24.07
N THR A 6 -0.87 15.24 -24.36
CA THR A 6 -1.33 14.04 -25.07
C THR A 6 -0.70 12.76 -24.51
N THR A 7 -1.14 11.59 -24.99
CA THR A 7 -0.59 10.29 -24.56
C THR A 7 0.73 9.99 -25.27
N ALA A 8 1.52 9.08 -24.70
CA ALA A 8 2.79 8.64 -25.30
C ALA A 8 2.59 8.10 -26.74
N ASP A 9 1.56 7.27 -26.94
CA ASP A 9 1.25 6.68 -28.25
C ASP A 9 0.82 7.74 -29.27
N ASP A 10 0.06 8.74 -28.84
CA ASP A 10 -0.36 9.82 -29.72
C ASP A 10 0.81 10.72 -30.13
N LEU A 11 1.68 11.06 -29.17
CA LEU A 11 2.90 11.78 -29.49
C LEU A 11 3.77 10.97 -30.46
N ALA A 12 3.98 9.67 -30.22
CA ALA A 12 4.78 8.82 -31.09
C ALA A 12 4.28 8.82 -32.55
N ARG A 13 2.95 8.73 -32.76
CA ARG A 13 2.35 8.85 -34.10
C ARG A 13 2.62 10.21 -34.75
N ARG A 14 2.57 11.28 -33.96
CA ARG A 14 2.81 12.66 -34.44
C ARG A 14 4.28 12.95 -34.71
N LEU A 15 5.20 12.22 -34.08
CA LEU A 15 6.65 12.34 -34.31
C LEU A 15 7.14 11.52 -35.51
N ALA A 16 6.41 10.49 -35.94
CA ALA A 16 6.79 9.62 -37.06
C ALA A 16 7.17 10.38 -38.36
N PRO A 17 6.47 11.47 -38.77
CA PRO A 17 6.84 12.23 -39.97
C PRO A 17 8.19 12.95 -39.90
N TYR A 18 8.76 13.12 -38.70
CA TYR A 18 10.03 13.84 -38.50
C TYR A 18 11.26 12.93 -38.60
N ASP A 19 11.09 11.63 -38.91
CA ASP A 19 12.17 10.66 -39.18
C ASP A 19 13.31 10.70 -38.15
N GLY A 20 12.94 10.71 -36.87
CA GLY A 20 13.88 10.73 -35.74
C GLY A 20 14.53 12.09 -35.43
N ARG A 21 14.22 13.16 -36.17
CA ARG A 21 14.68 14.51 -35.81
C ARG A 21 14.03 15.04 -34.54
N LEU A 22 12.79 14.63 -34.28
CA LEU A 22 12.10 14.84 -33.01
C LEU A 22 12.00 13.51 -32.27
N GLU A 23 12.36 13.54 -30.98
CA GLU A 23 12.31 12.40 -30.08
C GLU A 23 11.43 12.72 -28.85
N THR A 24 10.86 11.67 -28.25
CA THR A 24 10.18 11.80 -26.95
C THR A 24 11.23 11.88 -25.85
N ALA A 25 11.31 13.03 -25.19
CA ALA A 25 12.26 13.29 -24.13
C ALA A 25 11.77 12.80 -22.76
N ALA A 26 10.47 12.92 -22.48
CA ALA A 26 9.92 12.51 -21.18
C ALA A 26 8.46 12.07 -21.28
N LEU A 27 8.13 11.05 -20.47
CA LEU A 27 6.79 10.60 -20.16
C LEU A 27 6.50 10.97 -18.71
N ASN A 28 5.92 12.16 -18.50
CA ASN A 28 5.72 12.71 -17.14
C ASN A 28 4.40 12.29 -16.52
N GLY A 29 3.37 12.07 -17.33
CA GLY A 29 2.05 11.63 -16.88
C GLY A 29 1.29 11.01 -18.04
N PRO A 30 0.11 10.42 -17.80
CA PRO A 30 -0.62 9.72 -18.84
C PRO A 30 -0.97 10.58 -20.05
N ARG A 31 -1.19 11.88 -19.80
CA ARG A 31 -1.47 12.89 -20.81
C ARG A 31 -0.50 14.06 -20.78
N SER A 32 0.73 13.81 -20.31
CA SER A 32 1.76 14.84 -20.16
C SER A 32 3.10 14.28 -20.62
N VAL A 33 3.47 14.60 -21.85
CA VAL A 33 4.68 14.11 -22.51
C VAL A 33 5.52 15.27 -23.05
N VAL A 34 6.80 15.04 -23.29
CA VAL A 34 7.73 16.07 -23.78
C VAL A 34 8.39 15.60 -25.07
N ALA A 35 8.33 16.44 -26.10
CA ALA A 35 9.09 16.28 -27.33
C ALA A 35 10.33 17.19 -27.34
N ALA A 36 11.41 16.73 -27.96
CA ALA A 36 12.66 17.46 -28.09
C ALA A 36 13.30 17.23 -29.45
N GLY A 37 14.04 18.23 -29.93
CA GLY A 37 14.69 18.23 -31.23
C GLY A 37 14.94 19.66 -31.73
N PRO A 38 15.20 19.86 -33.03
CA PRO A 38 15.44 21.17 -33.64
C PRO A 38 14.27 22.14 -33.45
N ASP A 39 14.58 23.44 -33.35
CA ASP A 39 13.56 24.45 -33.07
C ASP A 39 12.52 24.59 -34.19
N ASP A 40 12.93 24.62 -35.45
CA ASP A 40 11.99 24.72 -36.59
C ASP A 40 10.98 23.56 -36.59
N ASP A 41 11.43 22.35 -36.24
CA ASP A 41 10.58 21.17 -36.17
C ASP A 41 9.62 21.21 -35.00
N LEU A 42 10.10 21.67 -33.85
CA LEU A 42 9.26 21.88 -32.68
C LEU A 42 8.21 22.97 -32.94
N ASP A 43 8.50 24.01 -33.74
CA ASP A 43 7.53 25.03 -34.13
C ASP A 43 6.46 24.47 -35.05
N HIS A 44 6.85 23.68 -36.05
CA HIS A 44 5.92 22.94 -36.90
C HIS A 44 5.03 21.99 -36.09
N LEU A 45 5.62 21.24 -35.14
CA LEU A 45 4.87 20.33 -34.27
C LEU A 45 3.86 21.09 -33.40
N VAL A 46 4.28 22.21 -32.79
CA VAL A 46 3.38 23.04 -31.96
C VAL A 46 2.23 23.61 -32.77
N ALA A 47 2.50 24.10 -33.99
CA ALA A 47 1.46 24.62 -34.87
C ALA A 47 0.43 23.53 -35.24
N ALA A 48 0.89 22.34 -35.62
CA ALA A 48 0.03 21.20 -35.94
C ALA A 48 -0.80 20.75 -34.72
N LEU A 49 -0.18 20.61 -33.55
CA LEU A 49 -0.88 20.24 -32.30
C LEU A 49 -1.95 21.28 -31.93
N THR A 50 -1.63 22.56 -32.06
CA THR A 50 -2.56 23.65 -31.72
C THR A 50 -3.73 23.70 -32.67
N ALA A 51 -3.51 23.46 -33.98
CA ALA A 51 -4.59 23.36 -34.97
C ALA A 51 -5.56 22.21 -34.64
N ASP A 52 -5.05 21.12 -34.07
CA ASP A 52 -5.85 19.97 -33.61
C ASP A 52 -6.47 20.18 -32.20
N GLY A 53 -6.29 21.35 -31.58
CA GLY A 53 -6.78 21.64 -30.23
C GLY A 53 -6.00 20.96 -29.09
N VAL A 54 -4.83 20.38 -29.39
CA VAL A 54 -3.93 19.80 -28.37
C VAL A 54 -3.05 20.88 -27.77
N ARG A 55 -3.08 21.04 -26.44
CA ARG A 55 -2.22 22.01 -25.76
C ARG A 55 -0.75 21.60 -25.90
N ALA A 56 0.07 22.50 -26.42
CA ALA A 56 1.51 22.36 -26.51
C ALA A 56 2.19 23.64 -26.00
N ARG A 57 3.25 23.50 -25.19
CA ARG A 57 3.96 24.64 -24.59
C ARG A 57 5.46 24.46 -24.71
N ARG A 58 6.14 25.46 -25.26
CA ARG A 58 7.60 25.56 -25.26
C ARG A 58 8.14 25.59 -23.83
N LEU A 59 9.19 24.80 -23.59
CA LEU A 59 9.93 24.83 -22.34
C LEU A 59 11.10 25.80 -22.47
N PRO A 60 11.38 26.63 -21.44
CA PRO A 60 12.47 27.61 -21.46
C PRO A 60 13.81 26.89 -21.21
N VAL A 61 14.23 26.06 -22.16
CA VAL A 61 15.48 25.31 -22.18
C VAL A 61 16.11 25.46 -23.56
N ASP A 62 17.42 25.65 -23.57
CA ASP A 62 18.25 25.96 -24.75
C ASP A 62 18.93 24.72 -25.35
N TYR A 63 18.64 23.52 -24.83
CA TYR A 63 19.15 22.26 -25.37
C TYR A 63 18.06 21.17 -25.41
N ALA A 64 18.26 20.18 -26.29
CA ALA A 64 17.37 19.04 -26.48
C ALA A 64 17.88 17.81 -25.71
N SER A 65 17.78 17.81 -24.38
CA SER A 65 18.12 16.63 -23.57
C SER A 65 17.22 15.44 -23.90
N HIS A 66 17.69 14.24 -23.56
CA HIS A 66 17.00 12.98 -23.79
C HIS A 66 16.80 12.67 -25.28
N THR A 67 17.72 13.13 -26.13
CA THR A 67 17.74 12.90 -27.59
C THR A 67 19.15 12.56 -28.09
N ALA A 68 19.27 12.13 -29.35
CA ALA A 68 20.53 11.85 -30.05
C ALA A 68 21.51 13.01 -30.02
N ARG A 69 21.04 14.25 -29.84
CA ARG A 69 21.91 15.42 -29.69
C ARG A 69 22.83 15.35 -28.48
N MET A 70 22.54 14.48 -27.51
CA MET A 70 23.40 14.28 -26.35
C MET A 70 24.59 13.35 -26.63
N ASP A 71 24.62 12.65 -27.77
CA ASP A 71 25.71 11.70 -28.08
C ASP A 71 27.08 12.40 -28.17
N ASP A 72 27.12 13.67 -28.62
CA ASP A 72 28.33 14.48 -28.67
C ASP A 72 28.91 14.78 -27.27
N ALA A 73 28.05 14.83 -26.25
CA ALA A 73 28.46 15.08 -24.86
C ALA A 73 29.05 13.83 -24.18
N ARG A 74 28.97 12.65 -24.82
CA ARG A 74 29.34 11.37 -24.19
C ARG A 74 30.79 11.33 -23.74
N ALA A 75 31.71 11.71 -24.62
CA ALA A 75 33.15 11.64 -24.34
C ALA A 75 33.53 12.59 -23.20
N ALA A 76 33.06 13.84 -23.28
CA ALA A 76 33.29 14.85 -22.25
C ALA A 76 32.72 14.42 -20.89
N LEU A 77 31.50 13.86 -20.87
CA LEU A 77 30.88 13.39 -19.63
C LEU A 77 31.66 12.21 -19.02
N HIS A 78 32.17 11.29 -19.84
CA HIS A 78 33.03 10.20 -19.37
C HIS A 78 34.37 10.68 -18.83
N GLU A 79 34.97 11.70 -19.44
CA GLU A 79 36.23 12.28 -18.98
C GLU A 79 36.06 12.96 -17.61
N GLU A 80 35.03 13.80 -17.47
CA GLU A 80 34.78 14.58 -16.25
C GLU A 80 34.27 13.72 -15.09
N LEU A 81 33.32 12.81 -15.35
CA LEU A 81 32.66 12.01 -14.32
C LEU A 81 33.27 10.62 -14.14
N GLY A 82 34.24 10.21 -14.96
CA GLY A 82 34.80 8.86 -14.96
C GLY A 82 35.53 8.47 -13.67
N ARG A 83 35.85 9.45 -12.82
CA ARG A 83 36.47 9.24 -11.50
C ARG A 83 35.48 9.10 -10.36
N ILE A 84 34.18 9.23 -10.64
CA ILE A 84 33.13 9.08 -9.63
C ILE A 84 32.88 7.59 -9.42
N GLU A 85 33.15 7.11 -8.20
CA GLU A 85 32.80 5.76 -7.79
C GLU A 85 31.41 5.72 -7.17
N PRO A 86 30.42 5.05 -7.79
CA PRO A 86 29.09 4.91 -7.22
C PRO A 86 29.12 3.97 -6.02
N LEU A 87 28.67 4.46 -4.88
CA LEU A 87 28.53 3.68 -3.66
C LEU A 87 27.08 3.20 -3.47
N PRO A 88 26.86 2.10 -2.72
CA PRO A 88 25.53 1.70 -2.29
C PRO A 88 24.84 2.84 -1.50
N GLY A 89 23.66 3.27 -1.97
CA GLY A 89 22.84 4.23 -1.25
C GLY A 89 22.06 3.56 -0.10
N ALA A 90 21.83 4.29 0.99
CA ALA A 90 20.99 3.82 2.09
C ALA A 90 19.47 3.88 1.76
N VAL A 91 19.10 4.69 0.77
CA VAL A 91 17.73 4.83 0.29
C VAL A 91 17.63 4.15 -1.07
N PRO A 92 16.67 3.22 -1.28
CA PRO A 92 16.44 2.60 -2.58
C PRO A 92 16.18 3.63 -3.67
N PHE A 93 16.76 3.40 -4.85
CA PHE A 93 16.63 4.30 -6.00
C PHE A 93 15.86 3.61 -7.11
N PHE A 94 14.65 4.08 -7.43
CA PHE A 94 13.89 3.60 -8.57
C PHE A 94 14.23 4.43 -9.80
N SER A 95 14.79 3.80 -10.82
CA SER A 95 15.33 4.50 -11.98
C SER A 95 14.25 4.69 -13.06
N THR A 96 14.04 5.94 -13.46
CA THR A 96 13.16 6.31 -14.59
C THR A 96 13.78 6.00 -15.97
N VAL A 97 15.03 5.55 -16.00
CA VAL A 97 15.73 5.13 -17.23
C VAL A 97 15.51 3.63 -17.48
N THR A 98 15.67 2.83 -16.44
CA THR A 98 15.60 1.36 -16.49
C THR A 98 14.21 0.83 -16.15
N GLY A 99 13.40 1.58 -15.40
CA GLY A 99 12.08 1.16 -14.94
C GLY A 99 12.13 0.15 -13.79
N ASP A 100 13.19 0.14 -12.99
CA ASP A 100 13.39 -0.80 -11.89
C ASP A 100 14.28 -0.19 -10.79
N TRP A 101 14.36 -0.86 -9.65
CA TRP A 101 15.27 -0.57 -8.55
C TRP A 101 16.73 -0.73 -9.01
N ALA A 102 17.49 0.35 -8.88
CA ALA A 102 18.92 0.35 -9.18
C ALA A 102 19.67 -0.57 -8.22
N GLN A 103 20.55 -1.41 -8.77
CA GLN A 103 21.44 -2.24 -7.97
C GLN A 103 22.61 -1.39 -7.45
N PRO A 104 23.18 -1.73 -6.28
CA PRO A 104 24.34 -1.03 -5.75
C PRO A 104 25.47 -0.93 -6.77
N GLY A 105 26.09 0.24 -6.89
CA GLY A 105 27.20 0.48 -7.83
C GLY A 105 26.79 0.67 -9.30
N THR A 106 25.51 0.55 -9.67
CA THR A 106 25.07 0.67 -11.08
C THR A 106 24.81 2.10 -11.55
N LEU A 107 24.84 3.07 -10.64
CA LEU A 107 24.67 4.51 -10.93
C LEU A 107 26.00 5.15 -11.33
N ASP A 108 26.70 4.52 -12.27
CA ASP A 108 28.00 4.92 -12.79
C ASP A 108 27.90 6.03 -13.86
N THR A 109 29.03 6.49 -14.38
CA THR A 109 29.07 7.49 -15.45
C THR A 109 28.28 7.06 -16.69
N ALA A 110 28.29 5.77 -17.03
CA ALA A 110 27.53 5.24 -18.16
C ALA A 110 26.02 5.33 -17.91
N TYR A 111 25.57 5.10 -16.68
CA TYR A 111 24.19 5.33 -16.25
C TYR A 111 23.80 6.80 -16.39
N TRP A 112 24.63 7.73 -15.90
CA TRP A 112 24.32 9.15 -16.00
C TRP A 112 24.30 9.64 -17.45
N PHE A 113 25.15 9.10 -18.32
CA PHE A 113 25.04 9.33 -19.77
C PHE A 113 23.71 8.78 -20.33
N ARG A 114 23.32 7.55 -19.97
CA ARG A 114 22.01 7.00 -20.37
C ARG A 114 20.85 7.86 -19.87
N ASN A 115 20.92 8.36 -18.64
CA ASN A 115 19.91 9.26 -18.08
C ASN A 115 19.80 10.56 -18.89
N LEU A 116 20.92 11.15 -19.29
CA LEU A 116 20.94 12.35 -20.12
C LEU A 116 20.42 12.10 -21.54
N ARG A 117 20.70 10.92 -22.12
CA ARG A 117 20.43 10.58 -23.52
C ARG A 117 19.07 9.94 -23.76
N GLN A 118 18.56 9.14 -22.84
CA GLN A 118 17.35 8.34 -23.03
C GLN A 118 16.11 9.05 -22.48
N THR A 119 14.95 8.70 -23.01
CA THR A 119 13.64 9.18 -22.54
C THR A 119 13.46 8.93 -21.04
N VAL A 120 13.04 9.97 -20.31
CA VAL A 120 12.67 9.87 -18.89
C VAL A 120 11.29 9.22 -18.77
N ARG A 121 11.20 8.03 -18.18
CA ARG A 121 9.95 7.26 -18.01
C ARG A 121 9.37 7.46 -16.61
N PHE A 122 8.98 8.69 -16.29
CA PHE A 122 8.49 9.02 -14.95
C PHE A 122 7.11 8.43 -14.66
N GLU A 123 6.13 8.57 -15.58
CA GLU A 123 4.81 7.95 -15.42
C GLU A 123 4.89 6.43 -15.28
N PRO A 124 5.64 5.70 -16.12
CA PRO A 124 5.81 4.25 -15.92
C PRO A 124 6.45 3.91 -14.58
N ALA A 125 7.39 4.73 -14.09
CA ALA A 125 8.00 4.52 -12.78
C ALA A 125 7.00 4.72 -11.62
N VAL A 126 6.17 5.76 -11.67
CA VAL A 126 5.11 5.98 -10.67
C VAL A 126 4.09 4.83 -10.69
N ARG A 127 3.72 4.36 -11.88
CA ARG A 127 2.82 3.22 -12.05
C ARG A 127 3.41 1.93 -11.45
N ALA A 128 4.67 1.62 -11.76
CA ALA A 128 5.36 0.46 -11.21
C ALA A 128 5.46 0.52 -9.68
N LEU A 129 5.81 1.68 -9.12
CA LEU A 129 5.84 1.88 -7.66
C LEU A 129 4.44 1.74 -7.04
N THR A 130 3.40 2.19 -7.74
CA THR A 130 2.01 2.01 -7.30
C THR A 130 1.61 0.55 -7.27
N GLU A 131 1.97 -0.23 -8.29
CA GLU A 131 1.76 -1.69 -8.33
C GLU A 131 2.49 -2.40 -7.18
N GLN A 132 3.65 -1.89 -6.78
CA GLN A 132 4.43 -2.38 -5.63
C GLN A 132 3.89 -1.93 -4.26
N GLY A 133 2.77 -1.20 -4.22
CA GLY A 133 2.12 -0.82 -2.96
C GLY A 133 2.50 0.57 -2.42
N HIS A 134 3.33 1.35 -3.12
CA HIS A 134 3.60 2.73 -2.73
C HIS A 134 2.37 3.60 -2.95
N ARG A 135 2.00 4.43 -1.95
CA ARG A 135 0.77 5.25 -1.97
C ARG A 135 0.99 6.74 -1.76
N THR A 136 2.12 7.13 -1.21
CA THR A 136 2.42 8.54 -0.91
C THR A 136 3.75 8.94 -1.54
N PHE A 137 3.75 10.04 -2.27
CA PHE A 137 4.89 10.59 -2.98
C PHE A 137 5.14 12.02 -2.51
N VAL A 138 6.40 12.33 -2.18
CA VAL A 138 6.82 13.66 -1.75
C VAL A 138 7.76 14.24 -2.79
N GLU A 139 7.38 15.38 -3.38
CA GLU A 139 8.17 16.10 -4.36
C GLU A 139 9.11 17.08 -3.66
N LEU A 140 10.41 16.80 -3.71
CA LEU A 140 11.47 17.67 -3.21
C LEU A 140 11.90 18.65 -4.31
N SER A 141 11.27 19.83 -4.37
CA SER A 141 11.51 20.82 -5.42
C SER A 141 11.18 22.23 -4.94
N ALA A 142 11.73 23.24 -5.62
CA ALA A 142 11.44 24.65 -5.32
C ALA A 142 10.00 25.06 -5.66
N HIS A 143 9.29 24.23 -6.44
CA HIS A 143 7.90 24.38 -6.79
C HIS A 143 7.35 23.05 -7.34
N PRO A 144 6.22 22.54 -6.84
CA PRO A 144 5.68 21.26 -7.29
C PRO A 144 5.28 21.33 -8.76
N VAL A 145 5.86 20.44 -9.58
CA VAL A 145 5.53 20.29 -11.00
C VAL A 145 5.15 18.86 -11.38
N LEU A 146 5.34 17.90 -10.48
CA LEU A 146 5.09 16.47 -10.72
C LEU A 146 3.87 15.95 -9.95
N THR A 147 3.45 16.63 -8.87
CA THR A 147 2.32 16.20 -8.03
C THR A 147 1.05 15.84 -8.82
N THR A 148 0.58 16.70 -9.72
CA THR A 148 -0.58 16.41 -10.57
C THR A 148 -0.37 15.18 -11.44
N ALA A 149 0.83 15.00 -12.00
CA ALA A 149 1.11 13.86 -12.86
C ALA A 149 1.13 12.54 -12.07
N VAL A 150 1.59 12.57 -10.81
CA VAL A 150 1.50 11.43 -9.89
C VAL A 150 0.03 11.09 -9.61
N GLU A 151 -0.79 12.08 -9.26
CA GLU A 151 -2.22 11.88 -8.96
C GLU A 151 -2.98 11.33 -10.18
N ASP A 152 -2.74 11.88 -11.37
CA ASP A 152 -3.33 11.41 -12.63
C ASP A 152 -2.95 9.96 -12.94
N THR A 153 -1.66 9.61 -12.74
CA THR A 153 -1.16 8.23 -12.92
C THR A 153 -1.87 7.26 -11.97
N GLY A 154 -2.03 7.66 -10.71
CA GLY A 154 -2.77 6.89 -9.71
C GLY A 154 -4.23 6.70 -10.12
N HIS A 155 -4.90 7.78 -10.52
CA HIS A 155 -6.30 7.75 -10.94
C HIS A 155 -6.53 6.77 -12.09
N GLU A 156 -5.69 6.82 -13.13
CA GLU A 156 -5.78 5.87 -14.25
C GLU A 156 -5.44 4.43 -13.86
N ALA A 157 -4.54 4.23 -12.89
CA ALA A 157 -4.24 2.92 -12.34
C ALA A 157 -5.30 2.39 -11.36
N GLY A 158 -6.39 3.14 -11.12
CA GLY A 158 -7.42 2.79 -10.14
C GLY A 158 -6.93 2.87 -8.69
N ALA A 159 -5.87 3.63 -8.42
CA ALA A 159 -5.25 3.79 -7.11
C ALA A 159 -5.38 5.24 -6.61
N ARG A 160 -5.72 5.41 -5.33
CA ARG A 160 -5.66 6.72 -4.70
C ARG A 160 -4.24 6.97 -4.21
N LEU A 161 -3.54 7.89 -4.86
CA LEU A 161 -2.20 8.35 -4.47
C LEU A 161 -2.29 9.70 -3.76
N ALA A 162 -1.42 9.92 -2.78
CA ALA A 162 -1.19 11.23 -2.19
C ALA A 162 0.12 11.80 -2.70
N ALA A 163 0.09 12.99 -3.31
CA ALA A 163 1.28 13.70 -3.78
C ALA A 163 1.47 15.01 -3.01
N VAL A 164 2.63 15.21 -2.40
CA VAL A 164 2.91 16.37 -1.53
C VAL A 164 4.11 17.13 -2.06
N GLY A 165 3.94 18.41 -2.39
CA GLY A 165 5.05 19.32 -2.68
C GLY A 165 5.73 19.78 -1.40
N SER A 166 7.07 19.85 -1.41
CA SER A 166 7.88 20.31 -0.26
C SER A 166 7.82 21.83 -0.06
N VAL A 167 8.10 22.61 -1.10
CA VAL A 167 7.99 24.08 -1.08
C VAL A 167 7.40 24.59 -2.40
N ARG A 168 6.96 25.85 -2.43
CA ARG A 168 6.41 26.48 -3.63
C ARG A 168 7.06 27.84 -3.89
N ARG A 169 7.06 28.29 -5.16
CA ARG A 169 7.58 29.61 -5.52
C ARG A 169 6.96 30.70 -4.65
N GLY A 170 7.82 31.55 -4.08
CA GLY A 170 7.42 32.63 -3.17
C GLY A 170 7.02 32.18 -1.76
N HIS A 171 7.06 30.88 -1.46
CA HIS A 171 6.67 30.33 -0.15
C HIS A 171 7.53 29.08 0.19
N GLY A 172 8.61 29.31 0.93
CA GLY A 172 9.53 28.26 1.39
C GLY A 172 9.99 28.51 2.82
N GLY A 173 9.22 29.28 3.59
CA GLY A 173 9.53 29.55 4.99
C GLY A 173 9.25 28.33 5.87
N PRO A 174 9.69 28.35 7.14
CA PRO A 174 9.44 27.28 8.10
C PRO A 174 7.95 26.89 8.21
N ASP A 175 7.03 27.85 8.19
CA ASP A 175 5.58 27.60 8.26
C ASP A 175 5.05 26.86 7.03
N ASP A 176 5.57 27.19 5.84
CA ASP A 176 5.18 26.52 4.60
C ASP A 176 5.67 25.08 4.58
N PHE A 177 6.91 24.87 5.03
CA PHE A 177 7.47 23.54 5.15
C PHE A 177 6.76 22.71 6.23
N ALA A 178 6.43 23.31 7.37
CA ALA A 178 5.63 22.66 8.41
C ALA A 178 4.25 22.25 7.90
N ARG A 179 3.62 23.05 7.03
CA ARG A 179 2.37 22.70 6.35
C ARG A 179 2.55 21.52 5.40
N ALA A 180 3.66 21.46 4.64
CA ALA A 180 3.97 20.32 3.79
C ALA A 180 4.15 19.03 4.61
N LEU A 181 4.87 19.10 5.75
CA LEU A 181 5.00 17.99 6.70
C LEU A 181 3.63 17.56 7.27
N GLY A 182 2.79 18.51 7.65
CA GLY A 182 1.42 18.24 8.11
C GLY A 182 0.57 17.55 7.04
N THR A 183 0.72 17.97 5.77
CA THR A 183 0.03 17.34 4.64
C THR A 183 0.50 15.89 4.45
N ALA A 184 1.81 15.65 4.47
CA ALA A 184 2.38 14.30 4.41
C ALA A 184 1.91 13.42 5.59
N TRP A 185 1.88 13.97 6.81
CA TRP A 185 1.38 13.29 8.00
C TRP A 185 -0.09 12.86 7.85
N THR A 186 -0.95 13.76 7.37
CA THR A 186 -2.37 13.43 7.12
C THR A 186 -2.55 12.41 5.99
N ALA A 187 -1.57 12.28 5.11
CA ALA A 187 -1.50 11.25 4.08
C ALA A 187 -0.88 9.92 4.59
N GLY A 188 -0.64 9.79 5.90
CA GLY A 188 -0.15 8.57 6.54
C GLY A 188 1.38 8.43 6.61
N VAL A 189 2.14 9.46 6.22
CA VAL A 189 3.60 9.43 6.34
C VAL A 189 4.00 9.65 7.81
N PRO A 190 4.78 8.76 8.43
CA PRO A 190 5.28 8.98 9.78
C PRO A 190 6.26 10.16 9.79
N VAL A 191 5.93 11.21 10.55
CA VAL A 191 6.77 12.40 10.75
C VAL A 191 7.32 12.38 12.16
N ARG A 192 8.63 12.58 12.28
CA ARG A 192 9.32 12.78 13.56
C ARG A 192 9.14 14.22 14.03
N TRP A 193 8.00 14.50 14.65
CA TRP A 193 7.66 15.86 15.12
C TRP A 193 8.64 16.40 16.18
N ASP A 194 9.32 15.52 16.92
CA ASP A 194 10.42 15.89 17.83
C ASP A 194 11.53 16.65 17.10
N ALA A 195 11.82 16.27 15.84
CA ALA A 195 12.89 16.87 15.05
C ALA A 195 12.62 18.35 14.71
N VAL A 196 11.34 18.75 14.63
CA VAL A 196 10.94 20.15 14.36
C VAL A 196 11.36 21.09 15.50
N TYR A 197 11.51 20.57 16.71
CA TYR A 197 11.90 21.33 17.89
C TYR A 197 13.40 21.29 18.18
N LEU A 198 14.22 20.65 17.33
CA LEU A 198 15.68 20.62 17.52
C LEU A 198 16.26 22.04 17.51
N GLY A 199 17.06 22.37 18.53
CA GLY A 199 17.62 23.72 18.71
C GLY A 199 16.68 24.70 19.42
N VAL A 200 15.44 24.30 19.73
CA VAL A 200 14.47 25.10 20.48
C VAL A 200 14.26 24.48 21.87
N ARG A 201 14.17 25.30 22.93
CA ARG A 201 13.79 24.82 24.27
C ARG A 201 12.28 24.62 24.35
N ALA A 202 11.78 23.51 23.80
CA ALA A 202 10.38 23.11 23.90
C ALA A 202 10.13 22.33 25.20
N HIS A 203 8.96 22.52 25.81
CA HIS A 203 8.54 21.80 27.02
C HIS A 203 7.13 21.25 26.79
N PRO A 204 6.85 19.97 27.13
CA PRO A 204 5.50 19.42 27.04
C PRO A 204 4.53 20.21 27.94
N VAL A 205 3.34 20.50 27.42
CA VAL A 205 2.25 21.11 28.19
C VAL A 205 1.04 20.17 28.21
N PRO A 206 0.21 20.17 29.26
CA PRO A 206 -1.03 19.42 29.27
C PRO A 206 -1.95 19.85 28.13
N LEU A 207 -2.43 18.90 27.34
CA LEU A 207 -3.43 19.11 26.28
C LEU A 207 -4.78 18.50 26.68
N PRO A 208 -5.90 18.98 26.11
CA PRO A 208 -7.19 18.32 26.27
C PRO A 208 -7.11 16.82 25.91
N THR A 209 -7.84 16.00 26.66
CA THR A 209 -7.94 14.57 26.38
C THR A 209 -8.80 14.31 25.13
N SER A 210 -8.69 13.09 24.58
CA SER A 210 -9.46 12.69 23.39
C SER A 210 -10.96 12.97 23.57
N SER A 211 -11.55 13.62 22.57
CA SER A 211 -12.99 13.87 22.52
C SER A 211 -13.69 12.61 22.00
N PHE A 212 -13.94 11.67 22.91
CA PHE A 212 -14.67 10.43 22.60
C PHE A 212 -15.99 10.74 21.87
N GLN A 213 -16.19 10.12 20.71
CA GLN A 213 -17.46 10.06 20.01
C GLN A 213 -18.34 9.04 20.74
N ARG A 214 -19.17 9.54 21.66
CA ARG A 214 -19.92 8.70 22.59
C ARG A 214 -21.21 8.22 21.95
N GLU A 215 -21.43 6.92 22.01
CA GLU A 215 -22.71 6.30 21.74
C GLU A 215 -23.23 5.63 23.02
N ARG A 216 -24.55 5.60 23.17
CA ARG A 216 -25.20 4.95 24.30
C ARG A 216 -25.23 3.44 24.04
N PHE A 217 -24.31 2.72 24.67
CA PHE A 217 -24.38 1.27 24.76
C PHE A 217 -25.12 0.90 26.03
N TRP A 218 -26.37 0.46 25.88
CA TRP A 218 -27.19 -0.04 26.97
C TRP A 218 -27.87 -1.33 26.54
N TRP A 219 -27.96 -2.29 27.43
CA TRP A 219 -28.75 -3.49 27.18
C TRP A 219 -30.23 -3.16 27.41
N GLU A 220 -31.02 -3.16 26.34
CA GLU A 220 -32.47 -3.03 26.41
C GLU A 220 -33.07 -4.45 26.37
N PRO A 221 -33.70 -4.92 27.47
CA PRO A 221 -34.39 -6.21 27.45
C PRO A 221 -35.47 -6.21 26.36
N ALA A 222 -35.58 -7.30 25.61
CA ALA A 222 -36.69 -7.47 24.68
C ALA A 222 -38.02 -7.36 25.46
N PRO A 223 -39.05 -6.69 24.92
CA PRO A 223 -40.30 -6.41 25.62
C PRO A 223 -41.07 -7.66 26.08
N ASP A 224 -40.68 -8.86 25.64
CA ASP A 224 -41.30 -10.14 26.01
C ASP A 224 -40.59 -10.87 27.17
N ALA A 225 -39.59 -10.26 27.82
CA ALA A 225 -38.94 -10.82 29.01
C ALA A 225 -39.67 -10.44 30.32
N VAL A 226 -40.99 -10.21 30.27
CA VAL A 226 -41.84 -10.07 31.48
C VAL A 226 -42.32 -11.45 31.94
N ASP A 227 -41.48 -12.04 32.77
CA ASP A 227 -41.78 -12.85 33.95
C ASP A 227 -43.08 -13.67 33.97
N ALA A 228 -42.98 -14.97 33.65
CA ALA A 228 -43.85 -15.99 34.21
C ALA A 228 -43.20 -16.60 35.47
N GLY A 229 -43.10 -15.78 36.52
CA GLY A 229 -42.88 -16.23 37.89
C GLY A 229 -41.61 -15.73 38.57
N GLY A 230 -41.67 -14.55 39.19
CA GLY A 230 -41.13 -14.25 40.52
C GLY A 230 -39.64 -14.52 40.74
N HIS A 231 -38.82 -14.47 39.70
CA HIS A 231 -37.35 -14.52 39.84
C HIS A 231 -36.78 -13.12 39.68
N ASP A 232 -35.83 -12.78 40.54
CA ASP A 232 -35.08 -11.51 40.52
C ASP A 232 -34.56 -11.23 39.09
N ALA A 233 -34.69 -9.99 38.60
CA ALA A 233 -34.24 -9.61 37.26
C ALA A 233 -32.74 -9.92 37.03
N ALA A 234 -31.96 -10.03 38.10
CA ALA A 234 -30.57 -10.48 38.06
C ALA A 234 -30.40 -11.98 37.73
N ASP A 235 -31.36 -12.85 38.08
CA ASP A 235 -31.31 -14.29 37.79
C ASP A 235 -31.52 -14.58 36.30
N ALA A 236 -32.29 -13.74 35.59
CA ALA A 236 -32.47 -13.84 34.14
C ALA A 236 -31.18 -13.53 33.34
N LEU A 237 -30.19 -12.89 33.97
CA LEU A 237 -28.88 -12.57 33.37
C LEU A 237 -27.81 -13.63 33.63
N ARG A 238 -28.14 -14.69 34.38
CA ARG A 238 -27.20 -15.78 34.67
C ARG A 238 -27.22 -16.81 33.55
N TYR A 239 -26.04 -17.33 33.23
CA TYR A 239 -25.90 -18.47 32.32
C TYR A 239 -26.77 -19.63 32.82
N ARG A 240 -27.78 -20.00 32.01
CA ARG A 240 -28.62 -21.16 32.25
C ARG A 240 -28.13 -22.34 31.42
N ILE A 241 -27.81 -23.43 32.11
CA ILE A 241 -27.65 -24.74 31.48
C ILE A 241 -29.06 -25.28 31.27
N ASP A 242 -29.49 -25.34 30.01
CA ASP A 242 -30.74 -25.98 29.62
C ASP A 242 -30.44 -27.27 28.85
N TRP A 243 -31.18 -28.34 29.15
CA TRP A 243 -30.97 -29.63 28.51
C TRP A 243 -31.93 -29.79 27.34
N GLN A 244 -31.43 -29.60 26.12
CA GLN A 244 -32.17 -29.99 24.93
C GLN A 244 -32.03 -31.49 24.67
N ARG A 245 -33.17 -32.18 24.55
CA ARG A 245 -33.19 -33.60 24.16
C ARG A 245 -32.73 -33.73 22.71
N VAL A 246 -31.51 -34.21 22.51
CA VAL A 246 -31.02 -34.58 21.18
C VAL A 246 -31.74 -35.86 20.75
N PRO A 247 -32.35 -35.93 19.56
CA PRO A 247 -32.93 -37.17 19.04
C PRO A 247 -31.85 -38.25 18.97
N THR A 248 -32.06 -39.36 19.67
CA THR A 248 -31.13 -40.50 19.61
C THR A 248 -31.17 -41.06 18.19
N PRO A 249 -30.06 -41.08 17.43
CA PRO A 249 -30.06 -41.72 16.11
C PRO A 249 -30.43 -43.20 16.28
N ALA A 250 -31.30 -43.69 15.40
CA ALA A 250 -31.69 -45.10 15.42
C ALA A 250 -30.42 -45.96 15.22
N SER A 251 -30.07 -46.73 16.25
CA SER A 251 -28.91 -47.61 16.21
C SER A 251 -29.13 -48.73 15.19
N SER A 252 -28.60 -48.58 13.98
CA SER A 252 -28.49 -49.71 13.05
C SER A 252 -27.25 -50.52 13.43
N SER A 253 -27.41 -51.66 14.10
CA SER A 253 -26.34 -52.64 14.13
C SER A 253 -26.90 -54.06 14.17
N ALA A 254 -26.91 -54.71 13.00
CA ALA A 254 -26.94 -56.16 12.87
C ALA A 254 -25.51 -56.76 12.88
N GLY A 255 -24.56 -56.08 13.53
CA GLY A 255 -23.16 -56.48 13.66
C GLY A 255 -22.72 -56.62 15.12
N PRO A 256 -21.53 -57.20 15.38
CA PRO A 256 -21.01 -57.42 16.73
C PRO A 256 -20.97 -56.10 17.49
N ARG A 257 -21.63 -56.08 18.65
CA ARG A 257 -21.81 -54.88 19.47
C ARG A 257 -20.55 -54.64 20.28
N THR A 258 -19.65 -53.80 19.79
CA THR A 258 -18.49 -53.36 20.58
C THR A 258 -18.90 -52.16 21.44
N TRP A 259 -18.68 -52.25 22.75
CA TRP A 259 -19.01 -51.19 23.71
C TRP A 259 -17.75 -50.73 24.44
N LEU A 260 -17.66 -49.43 24.70
CA LEU A 260 -16.63 -48.83 25.53
C LEU A 260 -17.24 -48.41 26.87
N VAL A 261 -16.78 -49.00 27.96
CA VAL A 261 -17.16 -48.59 29.33
C VAL A 261 -16.09 -47.65 29.85
N VAL A 262 -16.45 -46.38 29.99
CA VAL A 262 -15.55 -45.32 30.45
C VAL A 262 -15.81 -45.04 31.93
N ARG A 263 -14.78 -45.12 32.77
CA ARG A 263 -14.85 -44.74 34.20
C ARG A 263 -13.79 -43.71 34.53
N TYR A 264 -14.05 -42.86 35.52
CA TYR A 264 -13.01 -41.99 36.09
C TYR A 264 -12.21 -42.74 37.16
N ASP A 265 -10.95 -42.36 37.34
CA ASP A 265 -10.14 -42.85 38.45
C ASP A 265 -10.78 -42.46 39.79
N GLY A 266 -10.88 -43.42 40.72
CA GLY A 266 -11.61 -43.27 41.99
C GLY A 266 -13.14 -43.48 41.94
N ALA A 267 -13.76 -43.68 40.76
CA ALA A 267 -15.16 -44.08 40.68
C ALA A 267 -15.38 -45.54 41.12
N ALA A 268 -16.57 -45.88 41.63
CA ALA A 268 -16.88 -47.20 42.18
C ALA A 268 -16.75 -48.31 41.13
N GLU A 269 -15.64 -49.06 41.19
CA GLU A 269 -15.24 -50.08 40.21
C GLU A 269 -16.30 -51.19 40.04
N ALA A 270 -17.03 -51.49 41.11
CA ALA A 270 -18.09 -52.50 41.11
C ALA A 270 -19.21 -52.22 40.09
N VAL A 271 -19.55 -50.95 39.84
CA VAL A 271 -20.62 -50.60 38.90
C VAL A 271 -20.16 -50.75 37.46
N ALA A 272 -18.91 -50.36 37.17
CA ALA A 272 -18.31 -50.54 35.85
C ALA A 272 -18.16 -52.02 35.50
N GLU A 273 -17.78 -52.85 36.47
CA GLU A 273 -17.63 -54.29 36.29
C GLU A 273 -18.99 -54.99 36.12
N ALA A 274 -20.01 -54.59 36.90
CA ALA A 274 -21.37 -55.10 36.72
C ALA A 274 -21.94 -54.74 35.33
N ALA A 275 -21.71 -53.51 34.87
CA ALA A 275 -22.13 -53.07 33.53
C ALA A 275 -21.40 -53.83 32.43
N ARG A 276 -20.09 -54.05 32.57
CA ARG A 276 -19.28 -54.85 31.65
C ARG A 276 -19.80 -56.28 31.57
N GLY A 277 -20.01 -56.92 32.71
CA GLY A 277 -20.54 -58.29 32.77
C GLY A 277 -21.93 -58.43 32.12
N ALA A 278 -22.83 -57.46 32.36
CA ALA A 278 -24.16 -57.47 31.75
C ALA A 278 -24.10 -57.31 30.21
N LEU A 279 -23.19 -56.48 29.72
CA LEU A 279 -23.00 -56.25 28.27
C LEU A 279 -22.36 -57.47 27.59
N GLU A 280 -21.32 -58.04 28.18
CA GLU A 280 -20.68 -59.28 27.67
C GLU A 280 -21.66 -60.45 27.67
N ALA A 281 -22.49 -60.60 28.71
CA ALA A 281 -23.55 -61.61 28.76
C ALA A 281 -24.61 -61.43 27.65
N ALA A 282 -24.82 -60.18 27.19
CA ALA A 282 -25.68 -59.86 26.05
C ALA A 282 -24.99 -60.04 24.68
N GLY A 283 -23.79 -60.62 24.64
CA GLY A 283 -23.02 -60.92 23.43
C GLY A 283 -22.23 -59.74 22.87
N ALA A 284 -22.00 -58.69 23.67
CA ALA A 284 -21.14 -57.57 23.29
C ALA A 284 -19.66 -57.85 23.55
N THR A 285 -18.79 -57.24 22.75
CA THR A 285 -17.37 -57.11 23.09
C THR A 285 -17.18 -55.80 23.85
N VAL A 286 -16.70 -55.83 25.09
CA VAL A 286 -16.58 -54.62 25.91
C VAL A 286 -15.12 -54.26 26.14
N THR A 287 -14.78 -52.99 25.96
CA THR A 287 -13.46 -52.43 26.30
C THR A 287 -13.62 -51.43 27.43
N GLY A 288 -12.76 -51.50 28.44
CA GLY A 288 -12.72 -50.52 29.53
C GLY A 288 -11.74 -49.39 29.23
N LEU A 289 -12.13 -48.15 29.52
CA LEU A 289 -11.24 -47.00 29.51
C LEU A 289 -11.34 -46.28 30.86
N VAL A 290 -10.22 -46.14 31.56
CA VAL A 290 -10.14 -45.33 32.77
C VAL A 290 -9.61 -43.96 32.37
N LEU A 291 -10.39 -42.92 32.64
CA LEU A 291 -9.97 -41.53 32.52
C LEU A 291 -9.45 -41.06 33.87
N ASP A 292 -8.34 -40.34 33.89
CA ASP A 292 -7.88 -39.69 35.10
C ASP A 292 -8.99 -38.78 35.66
N ALA A 293 -9.17 -38.76 36.98
CA ALA A 293 -10.10 -37.83 37.60
C ALA A 293 -9.73 -36.41 37.15
N ALA A 294 -10.71 -35.65 36.63
CA ALA A 294 -10.48 -34.28 36.23
C ALA A 294 -9.83 -33.51 37.39
N PRO A 295 -8.80 -32.67 37.17
CA PRO A 295 -8.19 -31.90 38.23
C PRO A 295 -9.28 -31.10 38.93
N THR A 296 -9.46 -31.34 40.23
CA THR A 296 -10.33 -30.52 41.07
C THR A 296 -9.86 -29.08 40.95
N ARG A 297 -10.70 -28.23 40.35
CA ARG A 297 -10.52 -26.77 40.32
C ARG A 297 -10.62 -26.19 41.72
#